data_AF-A0A1Y2NU81-F1
#
_entry.id   AF-A0A1Y2NU81-F1
#
_cell.length_a   1.000
_cell.length_b   1.000
_cell.length_c   1.000
_cell.angle_alpha   90.00
_cell.angle_beta   90.00
_cell.angle_gamma   90.00
#
_symmetry.space_group_name_H-M   'P 1'
#
loop_
_entity.id
_entity.type
_entity.pdbx_description
1 polymer ?
#
loop_
_entity_poly.entity_id
_entity_poly.type
_entity_poly.pdbx_seq_one_letter_code
_entity_poly.pdbx_strand_id
1 'polypeptide(L)' 'MTSRATGLSDPVFVGLPGPDPVPAPGCDVCAALHKQWKQASDPTSPARNPSHAVDLAIEMRRHPHPRAGAR' A
#
# COMPACT_ATOMS: atom_id res chain seq x y z
N MET A 1 14.64 -4.64 -48.47
CA MET A 1 14.76 -4.85 -47.02
C MET A 1 13.83 -3.84 -46.35
N THR A 2 12.63 -4.24 -45.92
CA THR A 2 11.68 -3.34 -45.25
C THR A 2 11.90 -3.41 -43.74
N SER A 3 12.58 -2.42 -43.18
CA SER A 3 12.77 -2.32 -41.73
C SER A 3 11.43 -2.05 -41.05
N ARG A 4 11.07 -2.94 -40.12
CA ARG A 4 9.90 -2.81 -39.25
C ARG A 4 10.29 -1.89 -38.09
N ALA A 5 9.79 -0.66 -38.08
CA ALA A 5 9.99 0.27 -36.97
C ALA A 5 9.17 -0.20 -35.77
N THR A 6 9.85 -0.64 -34.70
CA THR A 6 9.24 -0.81 -33.38
C THR A 6 9.13 0.58 -32.75
N GLY A 7 7.98 1.25 -32.93
CA GLY A 7 7.72 2.49 -32.19
C GLY A 7 7.66 2.19 -30.69
N LEU A 8 8.40 2.96 -29.87
CA LEU A 8 8.12 3.00 -28.43
C LEU A 8 6.73 3.60 -28.25
N SER A 9 5.82 2.86 -27.62
CA SER A 9 4.55 3.43 -27.16
C SER A 9 4.80 4.61 -26.22
N ASP A 10 3.84 5.53 -26.16
CA ASP A 10 3.86 6.64 -25.19
C ASP A 10 4.08 6.14 -23.76
N PRO A 11 4.81 6.90 -22.92
CA PRO A 11 5.10 6.52 -21.55
C PRO A 11 3.80 6.36 -20.73
N VAL A 12 3.72 5.25 -20.00
CA VAL A 12 2.62 5.02 -19.04
C VAL A 12 2.93 5.74 -17.75
N PHE A 13 2.05 6.67 -17.36
CA PHE A 13 2.14 7.35 -16.08
C PHE A 13 1.46 6.54 -14.99
N VAL A 14 2.28 6.05 -14.04
CA VAL A 14 1.80 5.50 -12.78
C VAL A 14 1.62 6.65 -11.79
N GLY A 15 0.44 6.78 -11.20
CA GLY A 15 0.15 7.81 -10.21
C GLY A 15 1.05 7.73 -8.98
N LEU A 16 1.20 8.85 -8.27
CA LEU A 16 1.93 8.88 -7.01
C LEU A 16 1.31 7.92 -5.99
N PRO A 17 2.12 7.33 -5.09
CA PRO A 17 1.59 6.51 -4.00
C PRO A 17 0.59 7.33 -3.18
N GLY A 18 -0.56 6.70 -2.86
CA GLY A 18 -1.58 7.32 -2.02
C GLY A 18 -1.08 7.60 -0.60
N PRO A 19 -1.85 8.36 0.20
CA PRO A 19 -1.45 8.78 1.55
C PRO A 19 -1.16 7.60 2.48
N ASP A 20 -0.38 7.84 3.54
CA ASP A 20 -0.08 6.83 4.55
C ASP A 20 -1.34 6.15 5.10
N PRO A 21 -1.32 4.83 5.34
CA PRO A 21 -2.49 4.10 5.79
C PRO A 21 -2.86 4.50 7.22
N VAL A 22 -4.15 4.81 7.43
CA VAL A 22 -4.70 5.14 8.76
C VAL A 22 -5.52 3.95 9.26
N PRO A 23 -5.34 3.51 10.52
CA PRO A 23 -6.14 2.42 11.07
C PRO A 23 -7.60 2.84 11.25
N ALA A 24 -8.52 1.94 10.91
CA ALA A 24 -9.93 2.19 11.14
C ALA A 24 -10.24 2.30 12.65
N PRO A 25 -11.13 3.23 13.06
CA PRO A 25 -11.49 3.40 14.47
C PRO A 25 -12.04 2.12 15.09
N GLY A 26 -11.52 1.73 16.26
CA GLY A 26 -11.98 0.55 17.00
C GLY A 26 -11.62 -0.80 16.36
N CYS A 27 -10.75 -0.83 15.34
CA CYS A 27 -10.29 -2.08 14.75
C CYS A 27 -8.87 -2.42 15.22
N ASP A 28 -8.77 -3.45 16.06
CA ASP A 28 -7.48 -3.92 16.58
C ASP A 28 -6.56 -4.47 15.50
N VAL A 29 -7.13 -5.10 14.45
CA VAL A 29 -6.38 -5.61 13.30
C VAL A 29 -5.70 -4.45 12.56
N CYS A 30 -6.46 -3.41 12.21
CA CYS A 30 -5.87 -2.24 11.55
C CYS A 30 -4.85 -1.53 12.44
N ALA A 31 -5.08 -1.48 13.76
CA ALA A 31 -4.10 -0.92 14.71
C ALA A 31 -2.80 -1.74 14.76
N ALA A 32 -2.90 -3.08 14.71
CA ALA A 32 -1.73 -3.97 14.68
C ALA A 32 -0.96 -3.83 13.36
N LEU A 33 -1.66 -3.85 12.22
CA LEU A 33 -1.06 -3.66 10.90
C LEU A 33 -0.35 -2.29 10.80
N HIS A 34 -0.94 -1.23 11.36
CA HIS A 34 -0.32 0.09 11.37
C HIS A 34 0.97 0.14 12.19
N LYS A 35 1.06 -0.59 13.32
CA LYS A 35 2.31 -0.69 14.10
C LYS A 35 3.41 -1.38 13.30
N GLN A 36 3.09 -2.49 12.64
CA GLN A 36 4.02 -3.21 11.77
C GLN A 36 4.45 -2.35 10.58
N TRP A 37 3.49 -1.61 9.99
CA TRP A 37 3.75 -0.71 8.88
C TRP A 37 4.74 0.40 9.25
N LYS A 38 4.61 1.00 10.43
CA LYS A 38 5.58 2.00 10.92
C LYS A 38 6.99 1.42 11.02
N GLN A 39 7.13 0.21 11.55
CA GLN A 39 8.43 -0.45 11.67
C GLN A 39 9.01 -0.82 10.31
N ALA A 40 8.18 -1.22 9.35
CA ALA A 40 8.60 -1.61 8.01
C ALA A 40 8.92 -0.40 7.10
N SER A 41 8.27 0.73 7.31
CA SER A 41 8.43 1.96 6.52
C SER A 41 9.55 2.88 7.03
N ASP A 42 9.87 2.83 8.33
CA ASP A 42 10.89 3.68 8.94
C ASP A 42 12.30 3.35 8.39
N PRO A 43 13.02 4.31 7.77
CA PRO A 43 14.36 4.09 7.23
C PRO A 43 15.41 3.73 8.28
N THR A 44 15.15 4.01 9.55
CA THR A 44 16.07 3.77 10.68
C THR A 44 15.76 2.48 11.44
N SER A 45 14.62 1.85 11.15
CA SER A 45 14.19 0.62 11.82
C SER A 45 14.99 -0.59 11.34
N PRO A 46 15.47 -1.48 12.24
CA PRO A 46 16.09 -2.74 11.83
C PRO A 46 15.09 -3.68 11.14
N ALA A 47 13.78 -3.44 11.28
CA ALA A 47 12.72 -4.17 10.61
C ALA A 47 12.30 -3.53 9.27
N ARG A 48 13.05 -2.52 8.77
CA ARG A 48 12.74 -1.83 7.51
C ARG A 48 12.63 -2.82 6.36
N ASN A 49 11.46 -2.83 5.73
CA ASN A 49 11.16 -3.63 4.55
C ASN A 49 10.12 -2.88 3.70
N PRO A 50 10.55 -2.12 2.67
CA PRO A 50 9.65 -1.30 1.87
C PRO A 50 8.55 -2.08 1.14
N SER A 51 8.87 -3.28 0.64
CA SER A 51 7.88 -4.14 -0.02
C SER A 51 6.80 -4.59 0.97
N HIS A 52 7.21 -5.04 2.15
CA HIS A 52 6.29 -5.44 3.20
C HIS A 52 5.44 -4.28 3.72
N ALA A 53 6.00 -3.07 3.80
CA ALA A 53 5.24 -1.88 4.15
C ALA A 53 4.11 -1.60 3.12
N VAL A 54 4.35 -1.83 1.83
CA VAL A 54 3.30 -1.69 0.81
C VAL A 54 2.20 -2.75 1.00
N ASP A 55 2.58 -4.01 1.27
CA ASP A 55 1.62 -5.09 1.51
C ASP A 55 0.72 -4.78 2.72
N LEU A 56 1.32 -4.35 3.84
CA LEU A 56 0.60 -3.93 5.05
C LEU A 56 -0.36 -2.77 4.79
N ALA A 57 0.08 -1.78 3.99
CA ALA A 57 -0.78 -0.64 3.62
C ALA A 57 -1.97 -1.08 2.76
N ILE A 58 -1.77 -2.02 1.82
CA ILE A 58 -2.84 -2.59 0.99
C ILE A 58 -3.81 -3.39 1.86
N GLU A 59 -3.30 -4.21 2.78
CA GLU A 59 -4.11 -5.02 3.69
C GLU A 59 -4.99 -4.13 4.57
N MET A 60 -4.42 -3.10 5.20
CA MET A 60 -5.19 -2.14 5.99
C MET A 60 -6.30 -1.46 5.19
N ARG A 61 -6.03 -1.05 3.95
CA ARG A 61 -7.01 -0.37 3.08
C ARG A 61 -8.13 -1.31 2.61
N ARG A 62 -7.84 -2.61 2.50
CA ARG A 62 -8.78 -3.64 2.04
C ARG A 62 -9.45 -4.40 3.19
N HIS A 63 -9.03 -4.16 4.43
CA HIS A 63 -9.53 -4.86 5.59
C HIS A 63 -11.05 -4.62 5.74
N PRO A 64 -11.88 -5.67 5.72
CA PRO A 64 -13.33 -5.52 5.80
C PRO A 64 -13.73 -5.03 7.20
N HIS A 65 -14.51 -3.97 7.24
CA HIS A 65 -15.18 -3.53 8.46
C HIS A 65 -16.67 -3.81 8.35
N PRO A 66 -17.33 -4.29 9.42
CA PRO A 66 -18.78 -4.31 9.45
C PRO A 66 -19.27 -2.89 9.17
N ARG A 67 -20.18 -2.76 8.19
CA ARG A 67 -20.80 -1.47 7.89
C ARG A 67 -21.37 -0.92 9.19
N ALA A 68 -21.06 0.35 9.49
CA ALA A 68 -21.66 1.06 10.61
C ALA A 68 -23.20 0.97 10.47
N GLY A 69 -23.83 0.09 11.23
CA GLY A 69 -25.26 -0.22 11.11
C GLY A 69 -25.68 -1.67 11.33
N ALA A 70 -24.77 -2.65 11.33
CA ALA A 70 -25.08 -4.00 11.78
C ALA A 70 -25.02 -4.05 13.32
N ARG A 71 -26.17 -3.81 13.97
CA ARG A 71 -26.42 -4.12 15.39
C ARG A 71 -26.97 -5.53 15.52
#